data_AF-A0A3R9EHL1-F1
#
_entry.id   AF-A0A3R9EHL1-F1
#
_cell.length_a   1.000
_cell.length_b   1.000
_cell.length_c   1.000
_cell.angle_alpha   90.00
_cell.angle_beta   90.00
_cell.angle_gamma   90.00
#
_symmetry.space_group_name_H-M   'P 1'
#
loop_
_entity.id
_entity.type
_entity.pdbx_description
1 polymer ?
#
loop_
_entity_poly.entity_id
_entity_poly.type
_entity_poly.pdbx_seq_one_letter_code
_entity_poly.pdbx_strand_id
1 'polypeptide(L)' 'MNSGYGKVYLVGSGPGDPELLTIKARKLIDNAEVIVYDQLPGEAILQSMPET' A
#
# COMPACT_ATOMS: atom_id res chain seq x y z
N MET A 1 -26.38 -3.98 9.68
CA MET A 1 -24.92 -4.15 9.70
C MET A 1 -24.51 -4.46 8.28
N ASN A 2 -23.68 -3.63 7.64
CA ASN A 2 -23.13 -4.01 6.34
C ASN A 2 -22.17 -5.18 6.59
N SER A 3 -22.68 -6.41 6.44
CA SER A 3 -21.92 -7.65 6.56
C SER A 3 -21.02 -7.86 5.34
N GLY A 4 -20.32 -6.81 4.90
CA GLY A 4 -19.37 -6.87 3.81
C GLY A 4 -18.10 -7.53 4.31
N TYR A 5 -17.69 -8.62 3.68
CA TYR A 5 -16.39 -9.22 3.96
C TYR A 5 -15.29 -8.19 3.72
N GLY A 6 -14.34 -8.09 4.66
CA GLY A 6 -13.13 -7.32 4.46
C GLY A 6 -12.35 -7.85 3.26
N LYS A 7 -11.69 -6.96 2.51
CA LYS A 7 -10.93 -7.32 1.32
C LYS A 7 -9.45 -7.04 1.53
N VAL A 8 -8.62 -8.05 1.24
CA VAL A 8 -7.16 -7.95 1.34
C VAL A 8 -6.57 -7.95 -0.06
N TYR A 9 -5.61 -7.07 -0.30
CA TYR A 9 -4.81 -7.03 -1.52
C TYR A 9 -3.34 -7.28 -1.17
N LEU A 10 -2.71 -8.22 -1.85
CA LEU A 10 -1.26 -8.37 -1.84
C LEU A 10 -0.67 -7.49 -2.94
N VAL A 11 0.18 -6.56 -2.55
CA VAL A 11 0.75 -5.54 -3.41
C VAL A 11 2.27 -5.62 -3.32
N GLY A 12 2.95 -5.72 -4.47
CA GLY A 12 4.40 -5.57 -4.51
C GLY A 12 4.79 -4.10 -4.43
N SER A 13 5.70 -3.76 -3.51
CA SER A 13 6.25 -2.40 -3.36
C SER A 13 7.24 -2.03 -4.47
N GLY A 14 7.73 -3.00 -5.25
CA GLY A 14 8.86 -2.78 -6.14
C GLY A 14 10.19 -2.71 -5.37
N PRO A 15 11.28 -2.26 -6.02
CA PRO A 15 12.63 -2.30 -5.46
C PRO A 15 12.97 -1.12 -4.54
N GLY A 16 12.03 -0.22 -4.25
CA GLY A 16 12.20 0.88 -3.28
C GLY A 16 12.01 2.29 -3.84
N ASP A 17 11.95 2.45 -5.16
CA ASP A 17 11.58 3.72 -5.80
C ASP A 17 10.05 3.84 -5.88
N PRO A 18 9.42 4.87 -5.27
CA PRO A 18 7.97 5.08 -5.33
C PRO A 18 7.40 5.20 -6.75
N GLU A 19 8.18 5.68 -7.72
CA GLU A 19 7.72 5.80 -9.12
C GLU A 19 7.56 4.44 -9.80
N LEU A 20 8.14 3.37 -9.24
CA LEU A 20 8.02 2.01 -9.74
C LEU A 20 6.80 1.26 -9.19
N LEU A 21 6.02 1.89 -8.30
CA LEU A 21 4.72 1.36 -7.93
C LEU A 21 3.80 1.36 -9.16
N THR A 22 3.11 0.24 -9.39
CA THR A 22 2.06 0.24 -10.40
C THR A 22 0.96 1.25 -10.02
N ILE A 23 0.31 1.83 -11.02
CA ILE A 23 -0.82 2.76 -10.80
C ILE A 23 -1.91 2.12 -9.92
N LYS A 24 -2.13 0.80 -10.04
CA LYS A 24 -3.09 0.07 -9.21
C LYS A 24 -2.62 -0.06 -7.76
N ALA A 25 -1.33 -0.32 -7.53
CA ALA A 25 -0.74 -0.37 -6.20
C ALA A 25 -0.93 0.96 -5.46
N ARG A 26 -0.55 2.08 -6.10
CA ARG A 26 -0.72 3.42 -5.53
C ARG A 26 -2.16 3.71 -5.13
N LYS A 27 -3.11 3.46 -6.04
CA LYS A 27 -4.55 3.62 -5.76
C LYS A 27 -5.04 2.77 -4.59
N LEU A 28 -4.57 1.53 -4.47
CA LEU A 28 -4.95 0.66 -3.35
C LEU A 28 -4.38 1.17 -2.03
N ILE A 29 -3.11 1.59 -2.02
CA ILE A 29 -2.45 2.15 -0.84
C ILE A 29 -3.15 3.43 -0.38
N ASP A 30 -3.48 4.34 -1.30
CA ASP A 30 -4.13 5.62 -0.98
C ASP A 30 -5.53 5.48 -0.36
N ASN A 31 -6.19 4.35 -0.61
CA ASN A 31 -7.56 4.08 -0.13
C ASN A 31 -7.59 2.98 0.95
N ALA A 32 -6.44 2.47 1.37
CA ALA A 32 -6.39 1.40 2.37
C ALA A 32 -6.64 1.99 3.76
N GLU A 33 -7.58 1.38 4.49
CA GLU A 33 -7.82 1.72 5.91
C GLU A 33 -6.68 1.23 6.81
N VAL A 34 -6.04 0.12 6.42
CA VAL A 34 -4.93 -0.50 7.14
C VAL A 34 -3.89 -0.98 6.13
N ILE A 35 -2.63 -0.63 6.36
CA ILE A 35 -1.49 -1.09 5.56
C ILE A 35 -0.58 -1.93 6.45
N VAL A 36 -0.27 -3.15 6.00
CA VAL A 36 0.70 -4.05 6.65
C VAL A 36 1.83 -4.29 5.66
N TYR A 37 3.07 -4.12 6.11
CA TYR A 37 4.26 -4.21 5.27
C TYR A 37 5.43 -4.85 6.06
N ASP A 38 6.43 -5.36 5.34
CA ASP A 38 7.67 -5.90 5.91
C ASP A 38 8.82 -4.86 5.85
N GLN A 39 10.07 -5.26 6.07
CA GLN A 39 11.21 -4.33 6.11
C GLN A 39 11.76 -3.92 4.72
N LEU A 40 11.27 -4.50 3.63
CA LEU A 40 11.83 -4.36 2.27
C LEU A 40 11.34 -3.18 1.42
N PRO A 41 10.21 -2.50 1.68
CA PRO A 41 9.75 -1.39 0.82
C PRO A 41 10.71 -0.19 0.73
N GLY A 42 11.58 0.00 1.72
CA GLY A 42 12.50 1.14 1.77
C GLY A 42 11.84 2.45 2.21
N GLU A 43 12.65 3.37 2.75
CA GLU A 43 12.16 4.59 3.41
C GLU A 43 11.35 5.51 2.48
N ALA A 44 11.74 5.63 1.22
CA ALA A 44 11.04 6.50 0.26
C ALA A 44 9.59 6.05 0.03
N ILE A 45 9.34 4.74 -0.05
CA ILE A 45 7.98 4.21 -0.16
C ILE A 45 7.21 4.46 1.14
N LEU A 46 7.81 4.22 2.30
CA LEU A 46 7.16 4.43 3.59
C LEU A 46 6.79 5.90 3.83
N GLN A 47 7.64 6.84 3.43
CA GLN A 47 7.36 8.28 3.50
C GLN A 47 6.27 8.73 2.53
N SER A 48 6.01 7.96 1.47
CA SER A 48 4.92 8.22 0.51
C SER A 48 3.55 7.65 0.94
N MET A 49 3.47 7.03 2.12
CA MET A 49 2.23 6.46 2.64
C MET A 49 1.28 7.59 3.08
N PRO A 50 -0.04 7.39 2.95
CA PRO A 50 -1.01 8.37 3.47
C PRO A 50 -0.83 8.55 4.98
N GLU A 51 -1.03 9.78 5.46
CA GLU A 51 -1.11 10.06 6.89
C GLU A 51 -2.35 9.36 7.46
N THR A 52 -2.14 8.54 8.48
CA THR A 52 -3.18 7.85 9.26
C THR A 52 -3.71 8.71 10.39
#